data_AF-A0A1C6TTM4-F1
#
_entry.id   AF-A0A1C6TTM4-F1
#
_cell.length_a   1.000
_cell.length_b   1.000
_cell.length_c   1.000
_cell.angle_alpha   90.00
_cell.angle_beta   90.00
_cell.angle_gamma   90.00
#
_symmetry.space_group_name_H-M   'P 1'
#
loop_
_entity.id
_entity.type
_entity.pdbx_description
1 polymer ?
#
loop_
_entity_poly.entity_id
_entity_poly.type
_entity_poly.pdbx_seq_one_letter_code
_entity_poly.pdbx_strand_id
1 'polypeptide(L)'
;MAVGHSLNPARWRVLLDEAETRVADRFVRAEPRRTAGQFVEGLLSGVERKTCWSLAEQAGHRDPQAMQRLLRTAVWDADAVRDDVRSWLVEQFGHPDAVLIADETGFLKKGVCSVGVQRQYTGTAGRIENSQVGVFLAYVTPHGRALIDRRLYLPEATWCAQPERLAAAGVPDEVEFATKPALARQMIADALDAGVPAGWVTGDEVYGADPGLRADLEDRGVGYVLAVGCDRRVAVNDGRTLIRVDDLAERIPTRQWQQHSCGPGAKGPRDYLWAWITTATRPGEHRWLLIRRNRSTGELAFYLCWSPRPVPLHTLVTVAGSRWNIEELFQTGKGQVGLDHYQVRGWTGWHRFITLAMLALAVLTILAAQQPDPGPDIIALTVAEIRRLLNAFVLAIPLPPEHTLHWSTWRRASQARARRSHYQRRLGYRTRRKVAAC
;
A
#
# COMPACT_ATOMS: atom_id res chain seq x y z
N MET A 1 23.19 36.79 1.86
CA MET A 1 22.51 36.28 0.64
C MET A 1 22.46 34.77 0.75
N ALA A 2 21.31 34.24 1.19
CA ALA A 2 21.13 32.80 1.35
C ALA A 2 21.21 32.13 -0.03
N VAL A 3 22.00 31.06 -0.13
CA VAL A 3 22.01 30.18 -1.30
C VAL A 3 20.60 29.61 -1.41
N GLY A 4 19.77 30.22 -2.26
CA GLY A 4 18.46 29.68 -2.55
C GLY A 4 18.67 28.28 -3.13
N HIS A 5 18.23 27.25 -2.42
CA HIS A 5 18.12 25.90 -2.96
C HIS A 5 17.26 26.00 -4.24
N SER A 6 17.92 26.06 -5.39
CA SER A 6 17.26 26.18 -6.67
C SER A 6 16.55 24.86 -6.94
N LEU A 7 15.28 24.79 -6.57
CA LEU A 7 14.34 23.86 -7.16
C LEU A 7 14.48 24.01 -8.68
N ASN A 8 14.75 22.91 -9.38
CA ASN A 8 14.87 22.88 -10.83
C ASN A 8 13.66 22.11 -11.42
N PRO A 9 12.59 22.82 -11.83
CA PRO A 9 11.40 22.20 -12.41
C PRO A 9 11.70 21.33 -13.64
N ALA A 10 12.74 21.66 -14.42
CA ALA A 10 13.12 20.87 -15.58
C ALA A 10 13.64 19.48 -15.17
N ARG A 11 14.40 19.38 -14.08
CA ARG A 11 14.83 18.07 -13.55
C ARG A 11 13.64 17.23 -13.07
N TRP A 12 12.63 17.86 -12.50
CA TRP A 12 11.41 17.15 -12.07
C TRP A 12 10.58 16.68 -13.26
N ARG A 13 10.54 17.45 -14.35
CA ARG A 13 9.96 17.03 -15.63
C ARG A 13 10.70 15.81 -16.20
N VAL A 14 12.03 15.82 -16.21
CA VAL A 14 12.84 14.67 -16.67
C VAL A 14 12.52 13.40 -15.89
N LEU A 15 12.33 13.49 -14.57
CA LEU A 15 11.98 12.34 -13.75
C LEU A 15 10.57 11.80 -14.06
N LEU A 16 9.61 12.67 -14.36
CA LEU A 16 8.28 12.25 -14.84
C LEU A 16 8.38 11.54 -16.20
N ASP A 17 9.17 12.10 -17.12
CA ASP A 17 9.38 11.52 -18.44
C ASP A 17 10.11 10.17 -18.36
N GLU A 18 11.05 10.01 -17.40
CA GLU A 18 11.68 8.73 -17.07
C GLU A 18 10.64 7.72 -16.57
N ALA A 19 9.78 8.12 -15.64
CA ALA A 19 8.71 7.26 -15.11
C ALA A 19 7.79 6.74 -16.23
N GLU A 20 7.42 7.59 -17.18
CA GLU A 20 6.63 7.20 -18.36
C GLU A 20 7.41 6.32 -19.34
N THR A 21 8.70 6.57 -19.50
CA THR A 21 9.59 5.81 -20.39
C THR A 21 9.83 4.40 -19.87
N ARG A 22 10.00 4.23 -18.55
CA ARG A 22 10.23 2.93 -17.91
C ARG A 22 9.10 1.94 -18.17
N VAL A 23 7.86 2.43 -18.15
CA VAL A 23 6.65 1.59 -18.29
C VAL A 23 6.15 1.52 -19.73
N ALA A 24 6.84 2.18 -20.66
CA ALA A 24 6.44 2.38 -22.03
C ALA A 24 6.10 1.08 -22.77
N ASP A 25 6.98 0.08 -22.64
CA ASP A 25 6.93 -1.17 -23.39
C ASP A 25 5.82 -2.11 -22.90
N ARG A 26 5.13 -1.73 -21.81
CA ARG A 26 3.98 -2.46 -21.28
C ARG A 26 2.68 -2.11 -21.99
N PHE A 27 2.71 -1.12 -22.88
CA PHE A 27 1.56 -0.67 -23.66
C PHE A 27 1.72 -1.04 -25.13
N VAL A 28 0.75 -1.76 -25.69
CA VAL A 28 0.79 -2.18 -27.10
C VAL A 28 0.68 -1.00 -28.08
N ARG A 29 0.06 0.10 -27.64
CA ARG A 29 -0.24 1.27 -28.47
C ARG A 29 0.23 2.57 -27.82
N ALA A 30 0.58 3.53 -28.66
CA ALA A 30 1.02 4.85 -28.21
C ALA A 30 -0.10 5.65 -27.51
N GLU A 31 -1.38 5.48 -27.90
CA GLU A 31 -2.46 6.27 -27.30
C GLU A 31 -2.76 5.89 -25.83
N PRO A 32 -2.90 4.60 -25.46
CA PRO A 32 -2.96 4.19 -24.05
C PRO A 32 -1.73 4.60 -23.24
N ARG A 33 -0.52 4.51 -23.82
CA ARG A 33 0.71 4.97 -23.16
C ARG A 33 0.65 6.45 -22.80
N ARG A 34 0.32 7.32 -23.76
CA ARG A 34 0.15 8.76 -23.51
C ARG A 34 -0.94 9.03 -22.48
N THR A 35 -2.04 8.29 -22.54
CA THR A 35 -3.14 8.41 -21.58
C THR A 35 -2.70 8.00 -20.18
N ALA A 36 -1.82 6.99 -20.04
CA ALA A 36 -1.26 6.58 -18.76
C ALA A 36 -0.38 7.67 -18.13
N GLY A 37 0.46 8.33 -18.93
CA GLY A 37 1.23 9.50 -18.50
C GLY A 37 0.34 10.61 -17.97
N GLN A 38 -0.65 11.03 -18.77
CA GLN A 38 -1.66 12.01 -18.35
C GLN A 38 -2.45 11.58 -17.11
N PHE A 39 -2.69 10.28 -16.94
CA PHE A 39 -3.34 9.74 -15.74
C PHE A 39 -2.46 9.95 -14.52
N VAL A 40 -1.17 9.58 -14.59
CA VAL A 40 -0.17 9.76 -13.53
C VAL A 40 0.01 11.24 -13.18
N GLU A 41 0.18 12.11 -14.17
CA GLU A 41 0.22 13.57 -13.95
C GLU A 41 -1.06 14.07 -13.26
N GLY A 42 -2.23 13.57 -13.68
CA GLY A 42 -3.50 13.88 -13.04
C GLY A 42 -3.55 13.42 -11.58
N LEU A 43 -3.00 12.26 -11.24
CA LEU A 43 -2.87 11.79 -9.85
C LEU A 43 -1.97 12.73 -9.03
N LEU A 44 -0.90 13.23 -9.63
CA LEU A 44 0.06 14.16 -9.01
C LEU A 44 -0.46 15.61 -8.91
N SER A 45 -1.46 15.97 -9.71
CA SER A 45 -2.01 17.34 -9.77
C SER A 45 -2.74 17.80 -8.50
N GLY A 46 -3.26 19.03 -8.52
CA GLY A 46 -4.13 19.61 -7.49
C GLY A 46 -5.59 19.12 -7.48
N VAL A 47 -5.98 18.23 -8.41
CA VAL A 47 -7.36 17.70 -8.46
C VAL A 47 -7.75 17.06 -7.13
N GLU A 48 -8.85 17.52 -6.52
CA GLU A 48 -9.31 17.06 -5.21
C GLU A 48 -9.69 15.57 -5.21
N ARG A 49 -10.61 15.17 -6.10
CA ARG A 49 -11.03 13.77 -6.27
C ARG A 49 -10.52 13.20 -7.58
N LYS A 50 -9.57 12.26 -7.49
CA LYS A 50 -8.85 11.59 -8.60
C LYS A 50 -9.69 10.56 -9.36
N THR A 51 -10.87 10.97 -9.83
CA THR A 51 -11.76 10.14 -10.64
C THR A 51 -11.43 10.26 -12.12
N CYS A 52 -11.76 9.26 -12.96
CA CYS A 52 -11.54 9.35 -14.41
C CYS A 52 -12.13 10.62 -15.05
N TRP A 53 -13.18 11.21 -14.49
CA TRP A 53 -13.76 12.46 -14.99
C TRP A 53 -12.88 13.66 -14.68
N SER A 54 -12.49 13.80 -13.41
CA SER A 54 -11.63 14.90 -12.99
C SER A 54 -10.24 14.82 -13.63
N LEU A 55 -9.70 13.61 -13.78
CA LEU A 55 -8.41 13.40 -14.44
C LEU A 55 -8.50 13.69 -15.94
N ALA A 56 -9.60 13.34 -16.60
CA ALA A 56 -9.82 13.67 -18.00
C ALA A 56 -9.96 15.19 -18.21
N GLU A 57 -10.73 15.88 -17.36
CA GLU A 57 -10.84 17.34 -17.37
C GLU A 57 -9.47 18.01 -17.19
N GLN A 58 -8.70 17.59 -16.18
CA GLN A 58 -7.36 18.11 -15.92
C GLN A 58 -6.41 17.92 -17.11
N ALA A 59 -6.49 16.77 -17.78
CA ALA A 59 -5.67 16.47 -18.95
C ALA A 59 -6.19 17.07 -20.27
N GLY A 60 -7.22 17.93 -20.22
CA GLY A 60 -7.75 18.62 -21.40
C GLY A 60 -8.65 17.77 -22.31
N HIS A 61 -9.08 16.58 -21.88
CA HIS A 61 -9.99 15.74 -22.66
C HIS A 61 -11.42 16.29 -22.63
N ARG A 62 -12.15 16.14 -23.75
CA ARG A 62 -13.57 16.55 -23.84
C ARG A 62 -14.52 15.61 -23.10
N ASP A 63 -14.09 14.39 -22.80
CA ASP A 63 -14.93 13.39 -22.14
C ASP A 63 -14.06 12.39 -21.33
N PRO A 64 -14.65 11.53 -20.48
CA PRO A 64 -13.87 10.63 -19.64
C PRO A 64 -13.41 9.35 -20.33
N GLN A 65 -13.67 9.16 -21.63
CA GLN A 65 -13.53 7.86 -22.29
C GLN A 65 -12.08 7.41 -22.35
N ALA A 66 -11.11 8.30 -22.61
CA ALA A 66 -9.70 7.94 -22.63
C ALA A 66 -9.26 7.32 -21.30
N MET A 67 -9.52 8.02 -20.19
CA MET A 67 -9.19 7.57 -18.83
C MET A 67 -9.94 6.28 -18.45
N GLN A 68 -11.20 6.13 -18.86
CA GLN A 68 -11.98 4.91 -18.59
C GLN A 68 -11.52 3.71 -19.43
N ARG A 69 -11.18 3.92 -20.71
CA ARG A 69 -10.66 2.88 -21.60
C ARG A 69 -9.29 2.41 -21.13
N LEU A 70 -8.42 3.32 -20.70
CA LEU A 70 -7.12 2.98 -20.10
C LEU A 70 -7.26 1.92 -19.00
N LEU A 71 -8.18 2.14 -18.06
CA LEU A 71 -8.37 1.21 -16.93
C LEU A 71 -9.17 -0.04 -17.28
N ARG A 72 -10.06 0.01 -18.28
CA ARG A 72 -11.03 -1.08 -18.52
C ARG A 72 -10.70 -1.97 -19.72
N THR A 73 -10.31 -1.38 -20.86
CA THR A 73 -10.32 -2.09 -22.15
C THR A 73 -9.04 -1.94 -22.96
N ALA A 74 -8.18 -0.96 -22.67
CA ALA A 74 -6.89 -0.85 -23.32
C ALA A 74 -6.03 -2.10 -23.06
N VAL A 75 -5.11 -2.43 -23.96
CA VAL A 75 -4.21 -3.59 -23.80
C VAL A 75 -2.87 -3.10 -23.24
N TRP A 76 -2.65 -3.40 -21.97
CA TRP A 76 -1.39 -3.19 -21.26
C TRP A 76 -1.35 -4.05 -20.00
N ASP A 77 -0.14 -4.38 -19.57
CA ASP A 77 0.13 -5.31 -18.48
C ASP A 77 0.33 -4.55 -17.14
N ALA A 78 -0.62 -4.70 -16.22
CA ALA A 78 -0.59 -4.00 -14.93
C ALA A 78 0.44 -4.56 -13.95
N ASP A 79 0.83 -5.82 -14.13
CA ASP A 79 1.75 -6.53 -13.25
C ASP A 79 3.19 -6.34 -13.73
N ALA A 80 3.42 -6.33 -15.05
CA ALA A 80 4.70 -5.92 -15.61
C ALA A 80 5.02 -4.44 -15.32
N VAL A 81 4.03 -3.53 -15.35
CA VAL A 81 4.24 -2.15 -14.88
C VAL A 81 4.56 -2.10 -13.39
N ARG A 82 3.94 -2.94 -12.55
CA ARG A 82 4.32 -3.06 -11.14
C ARG A 82 5.78 -3.51 -11.02
N ASP A 83 6.21 -4.47 -11.82
CA ASP A 83 7.60 -4.96 -11.81
C ASP A 83 8.61 -3.88 -12.24
N ASP A 84 8.25 -3.05 -13.23
CA ASP A 84 9.05 -1.89 -13.63
C ASP A 84 9.15 -0.87 -12.48
N VAL A 85 8.04 -0.59 -11.79
CA VAL A 85 8.03 0.30 -10.60
C VAL A 85 8.91 -0.26 -9.48
N ARG A 86 8.79 -1.56 -9.18
CA ARG A 86 9.63 -2.25 -8.19
C ARG A 86 11.11 -2.11 -8.55
N SER A 87 11.46 -2.42 -9.80
CA SER A 87 12.85 -2.36 -10.27
C SER A 87 13.40 -0.93 -10.18
N TRP A 88 12.64 0.06 -10.60
CA TRP A 88 13.03 1.47 -10.51
C TRP A 88 13.25 1.92 -9.06
N LEU A 89 12.37 1.53 -8.14
CA LEU A 89 12.53 1.84 -6.71
C LEU A 89 13.76 1.16 -6.10
N VAL A 90 14.08 -0.07 -6.51
CA VAL A 90 15.30 -0.77 -6.07
C VAL A 90 16.56 -0.11 -6.64
N GLU A 91 16.54 0.35 -7.89
CA GLU A 91 17.65 1.13 -8.46
C GLU A 91 17.91 2.43 -7.67
N GLN A 92 16.85 3.08 -7.17
CA GLN A 92 16.98 4.34 -6.42
C GLN A 92 17.33 4.14 -4.94
N PHE A 93 16.77 3.11 -4.29
CA PHE A 93 16.80 2.96 -2.82
C PHE A 93 17.41 1.65 -2.33
N GLY A 94 17.84 0.77 -3.23
CA GLY A 94 18.29 -0.59 -2.94
C GLY A 94 19.28 -0.63 -1.79
N HIS A 95 18.99 -1.45 -0.78
CA HIS A 95 19.83 -1.57 0.40
C HIS A 95 19.84 -3.02 0.91
N PRO A 96 21.00 -3.59 1.29
CA PRO A 96 21.07 -4.98 1.75
C PRO A 96 20.23 -5.23 3.01
N ASP A 97 20.21 -4.28 3.94
CA ASP A 97 19.37 -4.36 5.16
C ASP A 97 17.96 -3.77 4.98
N ALA A 98 17.45 -3.67 3.76
CA ALA A 98 16.08 -3.21 3.54
C ALA A 98 15.06 -4.12 4.23
N VAL A 99 13.95 -3.52 4.64
CA VAL A 99 12.83 -4.20 5.28
C VAL A 99 11.66 -4.28 4.31
N LEU A 100 11.23 -5.50 4.02
CA LEU A 100 9.97 -5.80 3.35
C LEU A 100 8.85 -5.81 4.39
N ILE A 101 7.77 -5.07 4.13
CA ILE A 101 6.65 -4.93 5.07
C ILE A 101 5.36 -5.37 4.39
N ALA A 102 4.72 -6.41 4.92
CA ALA A 102 3.40 -6.84 4.49
C ALA A 102 2.32 -6.22 5.40
N ASP A 103 1.32 -5.59 4.78
CA ASP A 103 0.14 -5.07 5.47
C ASP A 103 -1.01 -4.92 4.46
N GLU A 104 -2.22 -4.75 4.97
CA GLU A 104 -3.39 -4.50 4.15
C GLU A 104 -3.98 -3.12 4.34
N THR A 105 -4.74 -2.68 3.34
CA THR A 105 -5.61 -1.54 3.50
C THR A 105 -6.97 -1.78 2.87
N GLY A 106 -8.00 -1.29 3.57
CA GLY A 106 -9.38 -1.41 3.12
C GLY A 106 -9.84 -0.16 2.36
N PHE A 107 -10.67 -0.38 1.35
CA PHE A 107 -11.28 0.64 0.51
C PHE A 107 -12.79 0.57 0.67
N LEU A 108 -13.39 1.58 1.28
CA LEU A 108 -14.84 1.62 1.51
C LEU A 108 -15.60 1.67 0.18
N LYS A 109 -16.62 0.82 0.04
CA LYS A 109 -17.45 0.75 -1.16
C LYS A 109 -18.93 0.71 -0.81
N LYS A 110 -19.74 1.24 -1.73
CA LYS A 110 -21.21 1.16 -1.67
C LYS A 110 -21.69 0.11 -2.69
N GLY A 111 -22.58 -0.78 -2.26
CA GLY A 111 -23.12 -1.86 -3.09
C GLY A 111 -22.26 -3.13 -3.10
N VAL A 112 -22.68 -4.12 -3.88
CA VAL A 112 -22.15 -5.50 -3.83
C VAL A 112 -21.39 -5.93 -5.09
N CYS A 113 -21.28 -5.06 -6.10
CA CYS A 113 -20.78 -5.42 -7.42
C CYS A 113 -19.29 -5.12 -7.66
N SER A 114 -18.60 -4.47 -6.72
CA SER A 114 -17.15 -4.25 -6.84
C SER A 114 -16.40 -5.53 -6.48
N VAL A 115 -15.42 -5.92 -7.29
CA VAL A 115 -14.57 -7.11 -7.11
C VAL A 115 -14.03 -7.24 -5.68
N GLY A 116 -14.14 -8.41 -5.05
CA GLY A 116 -13.68 -8.63 -3.67
C GLY A 116 -14.42 -7.85 -2.57
N VAL A 117 -15.52 -7.13 -2.89
CA VAL A 117 -16.27 -6.38 -1.88
C VAL A 117 -17.08 -7.29 -0.98
N GLN A 118 -16.95 -7.10 0.33
CA GLN A 118 -17.83 -7.68 1.35
C GLN A 118 -17.84 -6.83 2.61
N ARG A 119 -18.74 -7.14 3.54
CA ARG A 119 -18.66 -6.65 4.92
C ARG A 119 -17.52 -7.36 5.63
N GLN A 120 -16.44 -6.63 5.89
CA GLN A 120 -15.26 -7.15 6.56
C GLN A 120 -14.64 -6.06 7.43
N TYR A 121 -13.86 -6.47 8.43
CA TYR A 121 -13.08 -5.53 9.22
C TYR A 121 -12.11 -4.80 8.29
N THR A 122 -12.08 -3.47 8.40
CA THR A 122 -11.12 -2.63 7.69
C THR A 122 -10.46 -1.71 8.70
N GLY A 123 -9.13 -1.76 8.76
CA GLY A 123 -8.34 -0.86 9.62
C GLY A 123 -8.61 0.62 9.30
N THR A 124 -9.03 0.94 8.08
CA THR A 124 -9.37 2.33 7.69
C THR A 124 -10.63 2.85 8.37
N ALA A 125 -11.61 2.00 8.70
CA ALA A 125 -12.84 2.42 9.38
C ALA A 125 -12.90 2.00 10.86
N GLY A 126 -11.93 1.22 11.34
CA GLY A 126 -11.89 0.67 12.69
C GLY A 126 -13.07 -0.25 13.03
N ARG A 127 -13.84 -0.69 12.03
CA ARG A 127 -15.08 -1.45 12.20
C ARG A 127 -15.39 -2.30 10.97
N ILE A 128 -16.36 -3.20 11.10
CA ILE A 128 -16.86 -4.00 9.98
C ILE A 128 -17.68 -3.12 9.05
N GLU A 129 -17.17 -2.93 7.84
CA GLU A 129 -17.81 -2.15 6.79
C GLU A 129 -17.71 -2.84 5.44
N ASN A 130 -18.60 -2.46 4.53
CA ASN A 130 -18.54 -2.94 3.16
C ASN A 130 -17.31 -2.34 2.45
N SER A 131 -16.32 -3.18 2.17
CA SER A 131 -15.02 -2.74 1.66
C SER A 131 -14.37 -3.79 0.76
N GLN A 132 -13.47 -3.33 -0.11
CA GLN A 132 -12.46 -4.15 -0.74
C GLN A 132 -11.19 -4.11 0.12
N VAL A 133 -10.39 -5.16 0.14
CA VAL A 133 -9.12 -5.19 0.87
C VAL A 133 -8.00 -5.49 -0.10
N GLY A 134 -6.98 -4.63 -0.15
CA GLY A 134 -5.74 -4.91 -0.87
C GLY A 134 -4.64 -5.26 0.12
N VAL A 135 -3.89 -6.33 -0.15
CA VAL A 135 -2.63 -6.66 0.50
C VAL A 135 -1.52 -5.96 -0.27
N PHE A 136 -0.60 -5.31 0.43
CA PHE A 136 0.49 -4.54 -0.15
C PHE A 136 1.83 -4.97 0.44
N LEU A 137 2.88 -4.86 -0.38
CA LEU A 137 4.25 -5.02 0.05
C LEU A 137 4.96 -3.68 -0.05
N ALA A 138 5.46 -3.17 1.07
CA ALA A 138 6.32 -2.00 1.09
C ALA A 138 7.80 -2.39 1.16
N TYR A 139 8.63 -1.59 0.51
CA TYR A 139 10.08 -1.65 0.57
C TYR A 139 10.59 -0.43 1.33
N VAL A 140 11.31 -0.64 2.42
CA VAL A 140 11.77 0.42 3.31
C VAL A 140 13.27 0.31 3.53
N THR A 141 13.98 1.41 3.28
CA THR A 141 15.42 1.55 3.48
C THR A 141 15.73 2.87 4.18
N PRO A 142 16.99 3.08 4.63
CA PRO A 142 17.42 4.38 5.14
C PRO A 142 17.27 5.53 4.13
N HIS A 143 17.23 5.22 2.82
CA HIS A 143 17.18 6.21 1.74
C HIS A 143 15.75 6.54 1.29
N GLY A 144 14.79 5.65 1.54
CA GLY A 144 13.44 5.86 1.06
C GLY A 144 12.49 4.72 1.41
N ARG A 145 11.22 4.94 1.09
CA ARG A 145 10.16 3.94 1.29
C ARG A 145 9.13 4.04 0.18
N ALA A 146 8.61 2.91 -0.27
CA ALA A 146 7.61 2.85 -1.32
C ALA A 146 6.82 1.53 -1.29
N LEU A 147 5.69 1.52 -2.00
CA LEU A 147 4.94 0.29 -2.28
C LEU A 147 5.52 -0.37 -3.53
N ILE A 148 5.84 -1.66 -3.46
CA ILE A 148 6.44 -2.42 -4.57
C ILE A 148 5.55 -3.53 -5.11
N ASP A 149 4.51 -3.95 -4.38
CA ASP A 149 3.54 -4.94 -4.86
C ASP A 149 2.15 -4.70 -4.25
N ARG A 150 1.11 -5.25 -4.90
CA ARG A 150 -0.30 -5.14 -4.57
C ARG A 150 -1.08 -6.39 -5.02
N ARG A 151 -1.90 -6.94 -4.13
CA ARG A 151 -2.87 -8.01 -4.47
C ARG A 151 -4.23 -7.70 -3.90
N LEU A 152 -5.29 -7.95 -4.68
CA LEU A 152 -6.65 -7.81 -4.19
C LEU A 152 -7.05 -9.09 -3.45
N TYR A 153 -7.47 -8.97 -2.20
CA TYR A 153 -8.01 -10.09 -1.45
C TYR A 153 -9.44 -10.43 -1.90
N LEU A 154 -9.65 -11.69 -2.29
CA LEU A 154 -10.96 -12.25 -2.63
C LEU A 154 -11.44 -13.16 -1.49
N PRO A 155 -12.55 -12.82 -0.81
CA PRO A 155 -13.10 -13.65 0.25
C PRO A 155 -13.58 -15.01 -0.28
N GLU A 156 -13.21 -16.10 0.39
CA GLU A 156 -13.53 -17.47 -0.02
C GLU A 156 -15.03 -17.69 -0.25
N ALA A 157 -15.84 -17.55 0.80
CA ALA A 157 -17.25 -17.91 0.77
C ALA A 157 -18.11 -16.97 -0.10
N THR A 158 -17.75 -15.69 -0.21
CA THR A 158 -18.58 -14.70 -0.91
C THR A 158 -18.09 -14.36 -2.33
N TRP A 159 -16.87 -14.75 -2.69
CA TRP A 159 -16.29 -14.50 -4.01
C TRP A 159 -15.76 -15.78 -4.67
N CYS A 160 -14.75 -16.42 -4.10
CA CYS A 160 -14.10 -17.57 -4.74
C CYS A 160 -15.07 -18.77 -4.92
N ALA A 161 -16.02 -18.94 -3.99
CA ALA A 161 -17.10 -19.94 -4.09
C ALA A 161 -18.24 -19.54 -5.05
N GLN A 162 -18.14 -18.41 -5.77
CA GLN A 162 -19.19 -17.90 -6.67
C GLN A 162 -18.60 -17.60 -8.07
N PRO A 163 -18.43 -18.62 -8.94
CA PRO A 163 -17.82 -18.47 -10.26
C PRO A 163 -18.50 -17.40 -11.14
N GLU A 164 -19.83 -17.32 -11.11
CA GLU A 164 -20.58 -16.29 -11.84
C GLU A 164 -20.21 -14.87 -11.42
N ARG A 165 -19.90 -14.67 -10.13
CA ARG A 165 -19.52 -13.39 -9.56
C ARG A 165 -18.09 -13.01 -9.95
N LEU A 166 -17.18 -13.98 -9.97
CA LEU A 166 -15.81 -13.81 -10.48
C LEU A 166 -15.83 -13.40 -11.96
N ALA A 167 -16.56 -14.14 -12.79
CA ALA A 167 -16.70 -13.87 -14.22
C ALA A 167 -17.32 -12.48 -14.48
N ALA A 168 -18.40 -12.11 -13.77
CA ALA A 168 -19.03 -10.80 -13.90
C ALA A 168 -18.09 -9.63 -13.50
N ALA A 169 -17.13 -9.88 -12.61
CA ALA A 169 -16.12 -8.92 -12.20
C ALA A 169 -14.84 -8.96 -13.08
N GLY A 170 -14.74 -9.91 -14.00
CA GLY A 170 -13.59 -10.11 -14.87
C GLY A 170 -12.35 -10.63 -14.14
N VAL A 171 -12.54 -11.42 -13.09
CA VAL A 171 -11.44 -12.13 -12.43
C VAL A 171 -10.96 -13.26 -13.36
N PRO A 172 -9.64 -13.42 -13.61
CA PRO A 172 -9.10 -14.52 -14.41
C PRO A 172 -9.41 -15.90 -13.80
N ASP A 173 -9.53 -16.92 -14.66
CA ASP A 173 -9.96 -18.27 -14.26
C ASP A 173 -8.93 -18.98 -13.36
N GLU A 174 -7.65 -18.61 -13.50
CA GLU A 174 -6.53 -19.11 -12.70
C GLU A 174 -6.48 -18.54 -11.27
N VAL A 175 -7.31 -17.55 -10.94
CA VAL A 175 -7.31 -16.94 -9.61
C VAL A 175 -8.15 -17.78 -8.64
N GLU A 176 -7.45 -18.53 -7.79
CA GLU A 176 -8.05 -19.29 -6.70
C GLU A 176 -8.09 -18.50 -5.38
N PHE A 177 -8.73 -19.07 -4.36
CA PHE A 177 -8.73 -18.48 -3.02
C PHE A 177 -7.31 -18.51 -2.42
N ALA A 178 -6.88 -17.36 -1.92
CA ALA A 178 -5.66 -17.22 -1.13
C ALA A 178 -5.95 -16.37 0.11
N THR A 179 -5.49 -16.82 1.27
CA THR A 179 -5.52 -16.03 2.50
C THR A 179 -4.61 -14.81 2.36
N LYS A 180 -4.81 -13.77 3.17
CA LYS A 180 -3.91 -12.60 3.15
C LYS A 180 -2.44 -12.97 3.43
N PRO A 181 -2.12 -13.86 4.41
CA PRO A 181 -0.75 -14.36 4.57
C PRO A 181 -0.23 -15.10 3.34
N ALA A 182 -1.04 -15.92 2.68
CA ALA A 182 -0.63 -16.61 1.45
C ALA A 182 -0.31 -15.61 0.32
N LEU A 183 -1.12 -14.56 0.16
CA LEU A 183 -0.84 -13.48 -0.79
C LEU A 183 0.47 -12.77 -0.44
N ALA A 184 0.69 -12.37 0.81
CA ALA A 184 1.92 -11.71 1.23
C ALA A 184 3.16 -12.61 1.06
N ARG A 185 3.05 -13.90 1.38
CA ARG A 185 4.11 -14.90 1.16
C ARG A 185 4.51 -14.99 -0.31
N GLN A 186 3.52 -15.04 -1.22
CA GLN A 186 3.78 -15.00 -2.66
C GLN A 186 4.43 -13.67 -3.10
N MET A 187 3.94 -12.52 -2.60
CA MET A 187 4.53 -11.21 -2.91
C MET A 187 6.00 -11.10 -2.47
N ILE A 188 6.31 -11.63 -1.29
CA ILE A 188 7.68 -11.66 -0.75
C ILE A 188 8.56 -12.60 -1.57
N ALA A 189 8.08 -13.81 -1.88
CA ALA A 189 8.79 -14.76 -2.74
C ALA A 189 9.09 -14.13 -4.11
N ASP A 190 8.10 -13.56 -4.78
CA ASP A 190 8.25 -12.93 -6.09
C ASP A 190 9.23 -11.75 -6.06
N ALA A 191 9.23 -10.95 -4.98
CA ALA A 191 10.19 -9.86 -4.81
C ALA A 191 11.62 -10.39 -4.63
N LEU A 192 11.83 -11.41 -3.78
CA LEU A 192 13.13 -12.01 -3.54
C LEU A 192 13.66 -12.75 -4.79
N ASP A 193 12.80 -13.48 -5.50
CA ASP A 193 13.13 -14.18 -6.74
C ASP A 193 13.45 -13.21 -7.88
N ALA A 194 12.86 -12.01 -7.88
CA ALA A 194 13.22 -10.91 -8.76
C ALA A 194 14.51 -10.16 -8.34
N GLY A 195 15.20 -10.61 -7.29
CA GLY A 195 16.47 -10.05 -6.84
C GLY A 195 16.35 -8.76 -6.02
N VAL A 196 15.18 -8.45 -5.45
CA VAL A 196 15.04 -7.30 -4.54
C VAL A 196 15.92 -7.51 -3.31
N PRO A 197 16.91 -6.64 -3.02
CA PRO A 197 17.77 -6.80 -1.87
C PRO A 197 16.98 -6.49 -0.59
N ALA A 198 16.82 -7.48 0.28
CA ALA A 198 16.16 -7.33 1.58
C ALA A 198 16.73 -8.30 2.61
N GLY A 199 17.20 -7.76 3.73
CA GLY A 199 17.72 -8.54 4.86
C GLY A 199 16.63 -8.92 5.87
N TRP A 200 15.48 -8.25 5.81
CA TRP A 200 14.43 -8.35 6.82
C TRP A 200 13.02 -8.33 6.25
N VAL A 201 12.12 -9.05 6.92
CA VAL A 201 10.67 -8.97 6.73
C VAL A 201 9.97 -8.65 8.05
N THR A 202 8.95 -7.78 8.00
CA THR A 202 8.04 -7.53 9.12
C THR A 202 6.59 -7.44 8.66
N GLY A 203 5.66 -7.58 9.60
CA GLY A 203 4.23 -7.66 9.37
C GLY A 203 3.47 -7.69 10.69
N ASP A 204 2.16 -7.45 10.62
CA ASP A 204 1.27 -7.52 11.77
C ASP A 204 1.00 -8.97 12.26
N GLU A 205 0.08 -9.10 13.21
CA GLU A 205 -0.26 -10.38 13.82
C GLU A 205 -0.85 -11.41 12.84
N VAL A 206 -1.51 -10.96 11.77
CA VAL A 206 -2.08 -11.85 10.74
C VAL A 206 -0.95 -12.57 10.00
N TYR A 207 0.10 -11.85 9.64
CA TYR A 207 1.27 -12.42 8.98
C TYR A 207 2.17 -13.17 9.96
N GLY A 208 2.40 -12.63 11.16
CA GLY A 208 3.24 -13.28 12.15
C GLY A 208 2.64 -14.53 12.78
N ALA A 209 1.33 -14.76 12.61
CA ALA A 209 0.70 -16.02 12.96
C ALA A 209 0.98 -17.16 11.96
N ASP A 210 1.39 -16.86 10.73
CA ASP A 210 1.55 -17.84 9.65
C ASP A 210 2.90 -18.59 9.77
N PRO A 211 2.90 -19.92 10.01
CA PRO A 211 4.13 -20.68 10.10
C PRO A 211 4.82 -20.89 8.74
N GLY A 212 4.06 -20.94 7.64
CA GLY A 212 4.61 -21.11 6.31
C GLY A 212 5.49 -19.93 5.89
N LEU A 213 5.04 -18.70 6.14
CA LEU A 213 5.83 -17.50 5.92
C LEU A 213 7.16 -17.54 6.69
N ARG A 214 7.13 -17.91 7.99
CA ARG A 214 8.38 -17.99 8.78
C ARG A 214 9.33 -19.05 8.22
N ALA A 215 8.84 -20.23 7.88
CA ALA A 215 9.66 -21.29 7.30
C ALA A 215 10.32 -20.85 5.98
N ASP A 216 9.55 -20.25 5.07
CA ASP A 216 10.07 -19.77 3.79
C ASP A 216 11.15 -18.70 3.94
N LEU A 217 10.99 -17.79 4.91
CA LEU A 217 11.98 -16.75 5.18
C LEU A 217 13.28 -17.33 5.72
N GLU A 218 13.18 -18.33 6.60
CA GLU A 218 14.35 -19.03 7.14
C GLU A 218 15.08 -19.82 6.05
N ASP A 219 14.34 -20.55 5.21
CA ASP A 219 14.89 -21.31 4.08
C ASP A 219 15.60 -20.40 3.07
N ARG A 220 15.10 -19.17 2.91
CA ARG A 220 15.69 -18.13 2.04
C ARG A 220 16.77 -17.30 2.75
N GLY A 221 17.04 -17.54 4.03
CA GLY A 221 18.06 -16.80 4.79
C GLY A 221 17.69 -15.33 5.08
N VAL A 222 16.41 -14.98 5.06
CA VAL A 222 15.91 -13.61 5.31
C VAL A 222 15.44 -13.49 6.75
N GLY A 223 16.00 -12.54 7.50
CA GLY A 223 15.60 -12.28 8.87
C GLY A 223 14.14 -11.83 8.98
N TYR A 224 13.50 -12.07 10.11
CA TYR A 224 12.14 -11.57 10.33
C TYR A 224 11.92 -11.05 11.74
N VAL A 225 11.02 -10.07 11.85
CA VAL A 225 10.42 -9.61 13.11
C VAL A 225 8.93 -9.47 12.86
N LEU A 226 8.14 -10.46 13.25
CA LEU A 226 6.72 -10.52 12.94
C LEU A 226 5.88 -10.42 14.21
N ALA A 227 4.90 -9.53 14.24
CA ALA A 227 4.03 -9.37 15.40
C ALA A 227 3.19 -10.62 15.63
N VAL A 228 2.86 -10.92 16.89
CA VAL A 228 1.98 -12.05 17.26
C VAL A 228 1.06 -11.65 18.41
N GLY A 229 -0.12 -12.27 18.45
CA GLY A 229 -1.05 -12.10 19.56
C GLY A 229 -0.46 -12.52 20.91
N CYS A 230 -0.99 -11.94 21.99
CA CYS A 230 -0.52 -12.19 23.36
C CYS A 230 -0.73 -13.63 23.83
N ASP A 231 -1.65 -14.37 23.22
CA ASP A 231 -1.96 -15.76 23.49
C ASP A 231 -1.03 -16.75 22.76
N ARG A 232 -0.14 -16.25 21.89
CA ARG A 232 0.87 -17.07 21.20
C ARG A 232 1.68 -17.84 22.23
N ARG A 233 1.91 -19.13 21.96
CA ARG A 233 2.82 -19.96 22.74
C ARG A 233 4.19 -20.06 22.08
N VAL A 234 5.23 -19.99 22.88
CA VAL A 234 6.62 -20.17 22.46
C VAL A 234 7.32 -21.19 23.34
N ALA A 235 8.24 -21.94 22.75
CA ALA A 235 9.10 -22.85 23.49
C ALA A 235 10.30 -22.07 24.05
N VAL A 236 10.57 -22.25 25.34
CA VAL A 236 11.71 -21.67 26.07
C VAL A 236 12.43 -22.77 26.85
N ASN A 237 13.56 -22.44 27.48
CA ASN A 237 14.42 -23.40 28.21
C ASN A 237 14.82 -24.59 27.32
N ASP A 238 15.42 -24.29 26.17
CA ASP A 238 15.86 -25.28 25.17
C ASP A 238 14.72 -26.21 24.71
N GLY A 239 13.54 -25.64 24.51
CA GLY A 239 12.36 -26.36 24.05
C GLY A 239 11.58 -27.13 25.12
N ARG A 240 12.03 -27.14 26.38
CA ARG A 240 11.42 -27.94 27.47
C ARG A 240 10.15 -27.34 28.05
N THR A 241 9.92 -26.05 27.85
CA THR A 241 8.77 -25.35 28.41
C THR A 241 8.00 -24.62 27.33
N LEU A 242 6.74 -24.99 27.12
CA LEU A 242 5.83 -24.26 26.26
C LEU A 242 5.00 -23.29 27.10
N ILE A 243 5.13 -21.99 26.85
CA ILE A 243 4.49 -20.93 27.65
C ILE A 243 3.85 -19.87 26.73
N ARG A 244 2.76 -19.24 27.18
CA ARG A 244 2.20 -18.09 26.47
C ARG A 244 3.11 -16.87 26.62
N VAL A 245 3.15 -16.02 25.60
CA VAL A 245 4.06 -14.86 25.59
C VAL A 245 3.68 -13.81 26.63
N ASP A 246 2.40 -13.66 26.97
CA ASP A 246 1.92 -12.77 28.04
C ASP A 246 2.34 -13.26 29.44
N ASP A 247 2.07 -14.53 29.76
CA ASP A 247 2.53 -15.16 31.01
C ASP A 247 4.05 -15.06 31.18
N LEU A 248 4.79 -15.13 30.08
CA LEU A 248 6.24 -15.00 30.08
C LEU A 248 6.68 -13.56 30.36
N ALA A 249 5.99 -12.56 29.81
CA ALA A 249 6.32 -11.15 30.02
C ALA A 249 6.17 -10.71 31.48
N GLU A 250 5.19 -11.26 32.20
CA GLU A 250 4.98 -10.99 33.63
C GLU A 250 6.16 -11.49 34.49
N ARG A 251 6.87 -12.51 34.02
CA ARG A 251 8.02 -13.11 34.73
C ARG A 251 9.33 -12.37 34.48
N ILE A 252 9.36 -11.39 33.57
CA ILE A 252 10.58 -10.65 33.24
C ILE A 252 10.84 -9.58 34.31
N PRO A 253 11.95 -9.67 35.06
CA PRO A 253 12.28 -8.65 36.06
C PRO A 253 12.42 -7.26 35.43
N THR A 254 11.95 -6.22 36.11
CA THR A 254 11.99 -4.82 35.63
C THR A 254 13.36 -4.40 35.10
N ARG A 255 14.45 -4.84 35.75
CA ARG A 255 15.84 -4.54 35.34
C ARG A 255 16.27 -5.11 33.99
N GLN A 256 15.53 -6.07 33.43
CA GLN A 256 15.82 -6.67 32.13
C GLN A 256 15.16 -5.91 30.97
N TRP A 257 14.28 -4.96 31.27
CA TRP A 257 13.67 -4.09 30.27
C TRP A 257 14.63 -2.94 29.95
N GLN A 258 14.94 -2.78 28.66
CA GLN A 258 15.84 -1.75 28.16
C GLN A 258 15.07 -0.69 27.40
N GLN A 259 15.37 0.59 27.62
CA GLN A 259 14.80 1.66 26.82
C GLN A 259 15.50 1.72 25.46
N HIS A 260 14.74 1.56 24.39
CA HIS A 260 15.22 1.72 23.02
C HIS A 260 14.18 2.45 22.18
N SER A 261 14.66 3.28 21.24
CA SER A 261 13.82 3.94 20.26
C SER A 261 13.58 3.02 19.07
N CYS A 262 12.32 2.87 18.65
CA CYS A 262 11.99 2.15 17.42
C CYS A 262 11.88 3.08 16.19
N GLY A 263 12.61 4.20 16.23
CA GLY A 263 12.72 5.15 15.13
C GLY A 263 12.14 6.55 15.43
N PRO A 264 12.34 7.51 14.53
CA PRO A 264 11.85 8.87 14.68
C PRO A 264 10.32 8.91 14.65
N GLY A 265 9.72 9.77 15.46
CA GLY A 265 8.29 10.08 15.45
C GLY A 265 8.06 11.58 15.26
N ALA A 266 6.83 11.96 14.90
CA ALA A 266 6.46 13.36 14.68
C ALA A 266 6.63 14.26 15.92
N LYS A 267 6.73 13.67 17.12
CA LYS A 267 6.93 14.37 18.40
C LYS A 267 8.24 13.99 19.09
N GLY A 268 9.21 13.48 18.33
CA GLY A 268 10.48 12.95 18.85
C GLY A 268 10.59 11.43 18.74
N PRO A 269 11.70 10.84 19.23
CA PRO A 269 11.97 9.41 19.18
C PRO A 269 10.84 8.58 19.81
N ARG A 270 10.51 7.45 19.20
CA ARG A 270 9.47 6.55 19.73
C ARG A 270 10.07 5.59 20.73
N ASP A 271 10.17 6.06 21.96
CA ASP A 271 10.81 5.32 23.05
C ASP A 271 9.86 4.34 23.72
N TYR A 272 10.27 3.07 23.74
CA TYR A 272 9.57 1.99 24.44
C TYR A 272 10.55 1.25 25.36
N LEU A 273 9.99 0.48 26.29
CA LEU A 273 10.76 -0.51 27.03
C LEU A 273 10.72 -1.82 26.24
N TRP A 274 11.89 -2.45 26.07
CA TRP A 274 12.05 -3.67 25.30
C TRP A 274 12.68 -4.77 26.15
N ALA A 275 12.19 -5.98 26.00
CA ALA A 275 12.83 -7.19 26.50
C ALA A 275 12.88 -8.22 25.37
N TRP A 276 13.85 -9.12 25.42
CA TRP A 276 13.91 -10.25 24.51
C TRP A 276 14.29 -11.53 25.26
N ILE A 277 13.79 -12.65 24.80
CA ILE A 277 14.04 -13.97 25.38
C ILE A 277 14.41 -14.91 24.25
N THR A 278 15.46 -15.70 24.43
CA THR A 278 15.81 -16.75 23.46
C THR A 278 14.70 -17.79 23.37
N THR A 279 14.26 -18.06 22.15
CA THR A 279 13.33 -19.15 21.81
C THR A 279 14.01 -20.19 20.92
N ALA A 280 15.34 -20.12 20.80
CA ALA A 280 16.16 -21.12 20.15
C ALA A 280 15.98 -22.48 20.84
N THR A 281 15.82 -23.52 20.03
CA THR A 281 15.72 -24.90 20.53
C THR A 281 16.97 -25.72 20.24
N ARG A 282 17.86 -25.18 19.39
CA ARG A 282 19.14 -25.81 19.01
C ARG A 282 20.29 -24.83 19.16
N PRO A 283 21.52 -25.31 19.47
CA PRO A 283 22.71 -24.48 19.46
C PRO A 283 22.90 -23.81 18.09
N GLY A 284 23.28 -22.53 18.09
CA GLY A 284 23.49 -21.75 16.86
C GLY A 284 22.22 -21.17 16.24
N GLU A 285 21.02 -21.50 16.74
CA GLU A 285 19.80 -20.82 16.32
C GLU A 285 19.72 -19.39 16.89
N HIS A 286 19.25 -18.47 16.06
CA HIS A 286 19.12 -17.06 16.38
C HIS A 286 17.63 -16.70 16.38
N ARG A 287 16.93 -17.24 17.38
CA ARG A 287 15.48 -17.07 17.56
C ARG A 287 15.18 -16.36 18.87
N TRP A 288 14.30 -15.38 18.80
CA TRP A 288 13.89 -14.64 20.00
C TRP A 288 12.39 -14.37 20.00
N LEU A 289 11.83 -14.30 21.20
CA LEU A 289 10.62 -13.53 21.47
C LEU A 289 11.07 -12.11 21.84
N LEU A 290 10.67 -11.12 21.05
CA LEU A 290 10.85 -9.71 21.37
C LEU A 290 9.54 -9.15 21.95
N ILE A 291 9.65 -8.35 23.00
CA ILE A 291 8.52 -7.81 23.74
C ILE A 291 8.71 -6.31 23.90
N ARG A 292 7.71 -5.55 23.45
CA ARG A 292 7.64 -4.11 23.61
C ARG A 292 6.63 -3.77 24.69
N ARG A 293 6.99 -2.83 25.57
CA ARG A 293 6.10 -2.26 26.59
C ARG A 293 6.01 -0.74 26.40
N ASN A 294 4.77 -0.25 26.29
CA ASN A 294 4.48 1.18 26.30
C ASN A 294 4.82 1.78 27.67
N ARG A 295 5.59 2.87 27.68
CA ARG A 295 6.06 3.52 28.92
C ARG A 295 4.94 4.19 29.71
N SER A 296 3.90 4.66 29.03
CA SER A 296 2.80 5.40 29.64
C SER A 296 1.60 4.50 29.93
N THR A 297 1.24 3.61 29.00
CA THR A 297 0.04 2.76 29.15
C THR A 297 0.34 1.39 29.73
N GLY A 298 1.60 0.94 29.71
CA GLY A 298 1.99 -0.42 30.09
C GLY A 298 1.61 -1.51 29.06
N GLU A 299 0.94 -1.14 27.98
CA GLU A 299 0.51 -2.05 26.92
C GLU A 299 1.68 -2.83 26.31
N LEU A 300 1.49 -4.13 26.11
CA LEU A 300 2.48 -5.04 25.56
C LEU A 300 2.20 -5.34 24.08
N ALA A 301 3.28 -5.47 23.30
CA ALA A 301 3.25 -6.06 21.97
C ALA A 301 4.37 -7.11 21.84
N PHE A 302 4.09 -8.19 21.13
CA PHE A 302 4.95 -9.36 21.05
C PHE A 302 5.35 -9.62 19.61
N TYR A 303 6.60 -10.06 19.40
CA TYR A 303 7.13 -10.36 18.08
C TYR A 303 7.95 -11.64 18.12
N LEU A 304 7.74 -12.51 17.12
CA LEU A 304 8.66 -13.61 16.85
C LEU A 304 9.79 -13.08 15.94
N CYS A 305 11.02 -13.37 16.34
CA CYS A 305 12.21 -12.91 15.63
C CYS A 305 13.08 -14.10 15.22
N TRP A 306 13.66 -14.00 14.02
CA TRP A 306 14.73 -14.88 13.56
C TRP A 306 15.73 -14.11 12.69
N SER A 307 16.99 -14.57 12.66
CA SER A 307 18.05 -14.04 11.81
C SER A 307 19.00 -15.15 11.37
N PRO A 308 19.58 -15.12 10.17
CA PRO A 308 20.61 -16.09 9.77
C PRO A 308 21.93 -15.92 10.56
N ARG A 309 22.11 -14.78 11.23
CA ARG A 309 23.32 -14.42 11.99
C ARG A 309 22.98 -13.80 13.34
N PRO A 310 23.89 -13.79 14.32
CA PRO A 310 23.69 -13.05 15.57
C PRO A 310 23.47 -11.56 15.27
N VAL A 311 22.46 -10.96 15.91
CA VAL A 311 22.16 -9.53 15.79
C VAL A 311 21.92 -8.91 17.17
N PRO A 312 22.28 -7.63 17.37
CA PRO A 312 21.99 -6.94 18.60
C PRO A 312 20.49 -6.59 18.71
N LEU A 313 20.01 -6.40 19.95
CA LEU A 313 18.62 -6.02 20.23
C LEU A 313 18.15 -4.82 19.41
N HIS A 314 19.01 -3.79 19.25
CA HIS A 314 18.64 -2.58 18.53
C HIS A 314 18.22 -2.87 17.07
N THR A 315 18.82 -3.86 16.41
CA THR A 315 18.46 -4.24 15.03
C THR A 315 17.02 -4.74 14.98
N LEU A 316 16.64 -5.63 15.90
CA LEU A 316 15.28 -6.15 15.96
C LEU A 316 14.26 -5.06 16.32
N VAL A 317 14.64 -4.13 17.21
CA VAL A 317 13.82 -2.97 17.57
C VAL A 317 13.59 -2.04 16.36
N THR A 318 14.64 -1.79 15.57
CA THR A 318 14.53 -1.01 14.33
C THR A 318 13.61 -1.68 13.33
N VAL A 319 13.75 -2.99 13.10
CA VAL A 319 12.88 -3.73 12.16
C VAL A 319 11.42 -3.75 12.65
N ALA A 320 11.18 -3.99 13.94
CA ALA A 320 9.83 -3.89 14.52
C ALA A 320 9.22 -2.49 14.36
N GLY A 321 10.04 -1.45 14.55
CA GLY A 321 9.65 -0.05 14.37
C GLY A 321 9.34 0.32 12.92
N SER A 322 10.01 -0.33 11.96
CA SER A 322 9.82 -0.09 10.53
C SER A 322 8.40 -0.37 10.06
N ARG A 323 7.64 -1.25 10.73
CA ARG A 323 6.24 -1.57 10.39
C ARG A 323 5.38 -0.31 10.18
N TRP A 324 5.60 0.74 10.97
CA TRP A 324 4.81 1.98 10.86
C TRP A 324 4.95 2.68 9.49
N ASN A 325 6.04 2.45 8.76
CA ASN A 325 6.26 3.07 7.45
C ASN A 325 5.19 2.70 6.42
N ILE A 326 4.61 1.49 6.48
CA ILE A 326 3.56 1.10 5.53
C ILE A 326 2.24 1.81 5.82
N GLU A 327 1.92 2.06 7.10
CA GLU A 327 0.76 2.86 7.48
C GLU A 327 0.90 4.31 6.97
N GLU A 328 2.09 4.92 7.14
CA GLU A 328 2.39 6.25 6.59
C GLU A 328 2.35 6.28 5.06
N LEU A 329 2.79 5.20 4.40
CA LEU A 329 2.66 5.04 2.94
C LEU A 329 1.20 4.95 2.52
N PHE A 330 0.33 4.26 3.26
CA PHE A 330 -1.11 4.26 2.96
C PHE A 330 -1.73 5.63 3.14
N GLN A 331 -1.39 6.36 4.22
CA GLN A 331 -1.90 7.72 4.44
C GLN A 331 -1.44 8.66 3.32
N THR A 332 -0.17 8.56 2.93
CA THR A 332 0.40 9.37 1.85
C THR A 332 -0.18 8.97 0.50
N GLY A 333 -0.33 7.67 0.22
CA GLY A 333 -0.94 7.16 -0.99
C GLY A 333 -2.38 7.66 -1.16
N LYS A 334 -3.19 7.58 -0.11
CA LYS A 334 -4.57 8.08 -0.11
C LYS A 334 -4.61 9.61 -0.23
N GLY A 335 -3.83 10.32 0.58
CA GLY A 335 -3.87 11.78 0.64
C GLY A 335 -3.23 12.50 -0.54
N GLN A 336 -2.19 11.95 -1.16
CA GLN A 336 -1.40 12.63 -2.19
C GLN A 336 -1.70 12.16 -3.60
N VAL A 337 -1.89 10.85 -3.82
CA VAL A 337 -2.16 10.29 -5.16
C VAL A 337 -3.54 9.66 -5.29
N GLY A 338 -4.40 9.78 -4.26
CA GLY A 338 -5.77 9.30 -4.31
C GLY A 338 -5.89 7.79 -4.45
N LEU A 339 -5.04 7.02 -3.76
CA LEU A 339 -5.01 5.55 -3.80
C LEU A 339 -6.41 4.90 -3.57
N ASP A 340 -7.31 5.58 -2.87
CA ASP A 340 -8.68 5.15 -2.56
C ASP A 340 -9.79 5.90 -3.35
N HIS A 341 -9.42 6.81 -4.26
CA HIS A 341 -10.36 7.66 -5.01
C HIS A 341 -10.98 6.96 -6.24
N TYR A 342 -10.56 5.73 -6.56
CA TYR A 342 -11.03 5.02 -7.74
C TYR A 342 -12.52 4.64 -7.69
N GLN A 343 -13.10 4.58 -8.89
CA GLN A 343 -14.50 4.22 -9.12
C GLN A 343 -14.66 2.91 -9.92
N VAL A 344 -13.55 2.24 -10.23
CA VAL A 344 -13.55 0.94 -10.92
C VAL A 344 -14.22 -0.14 -10.07
N ARG A 345 -14.78 -1.15 -10.76
CA ARG A 345 -15.50 -2.27 -10.14
C ARG A 345 -14.96 -3.65 -10.50
N GLY A 346 -14.29 -3.80 -11.63
CA GLY A 346 -13.74 -5.08 -12.08
C GLY A 346 -12.29 -5.28 -11.64
N TRP A 347 -11.83 -6.54 -11.74
CA TRP A 347 -10.49 -6.99 -11.40
C TRP A 347 -9.39 -6.18 -12.08
N THR A 348 -9.41 -6.14 -13.42
CA THR A 348 -8.41 -5.44 -14.24
C THR A 348 -8.36 -3.95 -13.92
N GLY A 349 -9.53 -3.31 -13.77
CA GLY A 349 -9.59 -1.88 -13.46
C GLY A 349 -8.99 -1.54 -12.10
N TRP A 350 -9.21 -2.38 -11.09
CA TRP A 350 -8.59 -2.20 -9.77
C TRP A 350 -7.08 -2.33 -9.86
N HIS A 351 -6.59 -3.40 -10.49
CA HIS A 351 -5.16 -3.67 -10.65
C HIS A 351 -4.46 -2.50 -11.35
N ARG A 352 -5.02 -2.06 -12.48
CA ARG A 352 -4.50 -0.94 -13.27
C ARG A 352 -4.47 0.38 -12.52
N PHE A 353 -5.56 0.72 -11.82
CA PHE A 353 -5.60 1.97 -11.05
C PHE A 353 -4.54 1.98 -9.95
N ILE A 354 -4.47 0.91 -9.15
CA ILE A 354 -3.55 0.86 -8.01
C ILE A 354 -2.11 0.84 -8.51
N THR A 355 -1.79 0.17 -9.62
CA THR A 355 -0.44 0.24 -10.24
C THR A 355 -0.09 1.68 -10.64
N LEU A 356 -0.98 2.41 -11.32
CA LEU A 356 -0.69 3.80 -11.71
C LEU A 356 -0.58 4.74 -10.50
N ALA A 357 -1.33 4.48 -9.43
CA ALA A 357 -1.18 5.21 -8.17
C ALA A 357 0.16 4.89 -7.48
N MET A 358 0.63 3.64 -7.53
CA MET A 358 1.97 3.27 -7.05
C MET A 358 3.07 3.94 -7.86
N LEU A 359 2.94 4.00 -9.20
CA LEU A 359 3.87 4.72 -10.07
C LEU A 359 3.92 6.22 -9.72
N ALA A 360 2.76 6.85 -9.55
CA ALA A 360 2.70 8.25 -9.11
C ALA A 360 3.33 8.45 -7.72
N LEU A 361 3.10 7.54 -6.78
CA LEU A 361 3.71 7.61 -5.46
C LEU A 361 5.24 7.42 -5.55
N ALA A 362 5.73 6.51 -6.38
CA ALA A 362 7.15 6.29 -6.62
C ALA A 362 7.86 7.56 -7.12
N VAL A 363 7.25 8.28 -8.07
CA VAL A 363 7.74 9.60 -8.51
C VAL A 363 7.96 10.54 -7.33
N LEU A 364 6.95 10.66 -6.44
CA LEU A 364 7.05 11.57 -5.30
C LEU A 364 8.09 11.12 -4.27
N THR A 365 8.21 9.81 -4.01
CA THR A 365 9.18 9.31 -3.03
C THR A 365 10.62 9.39 -3.54
N ILE A 366 10.84 9.18 -4.84
CA ILE A 366 12.16 9.38 -5.48
C ILE A 366 12.53 10.85 -5.49
N LEU A 367 11.61 11.74 -5.86
CA LEU A 367 11.85 13.18 -5.76
C LEU A 367 12.20 13.58 -4.32
N ALA A 368 11.50 13.03 -3.31
CA ALA A 368 11.77 13.32 -1.90
C ALA A 368 13.16 12.88 -1.46
N ALA A 369 13.55 11.66 -1.81
CA ALA A 369 14.85 11.10 -1.45
C ALA A 369 16.03 11.80 -2.15
N GLN A 370 15.81 12.37 -3.33
CA GLN A 370 16.83 13.12 -4.07
C GLN A 370 17.00 14.57 -3.57
N GLN A 371 16.20 15.04 -2.61
CA GLN A 371 16.36 16.38 -2.07
C GLN A 371 17.61 16.46 -1.17
N PRO A 372 18.40 17.54 -1.28
CA PRO A 372 19.52 17.76 -0.39
C PRO A 372 19.04 17.98 1.05
N ASP A 373 19.92 17.73 2.01
CA ASP A 373 19.70 18.12 3.40
C ASP A 373 19.50 19.64 3.47
N PRO A 374 18.32 20.12 3.92
CA PRO A 374 18.03 21.56 4.02
C PRO A 374 18.77 22.24 5.20
N GLY A 375 19.51 21.49 6.01
CA GLY A 375 20.12 21.97 7.24
C GLY A 375 19.16 21.96 8.44
N PRO A 376 19.60 22.44 9.62
CA PRO A 376 18.88 22.22 10.88
C PRO A 376 17.61 23.06 11.04
N ASP A 377 17.47 24.16 10.29
CA ASP A 377 16.41 25.16 10.51
C ASP A 377 15.12 24.89 9.72
N ILE A 378 15.17 24.01 8.71
CA ILE A 378 14.06 23.72 7.81
C ILE A 378 13.93 22.21 7.64
N ILE A 379 12.71 21.68 7.63
CA ILE A 379 12.49 20.25 7.36
C ILE A 379 12.67 19.94 5.87
N ALA A 380 13.17 18.75 5.55
CA ALA A 380 13.29 18.30 4.17
C ALA A 380 11.92 18.31 3.47
N LEU A 381 11.91 18.53 2.15
CA LEU A 381 10.66 18.58 1.40
C LEU A 381 9.92 17.26 1.55
N THR A 382 8.74 17.34 2.16
CA THR A 382 7.86 16.19 2.32
C THR A 382 7.25 15.81 0.98
N VAL A 383 6.78 14.56 0.85
CA VAL A 383 6.03 14.10 -0.33
C VAL A 383 4.84 15.01 -0.65
N ALA A 384 4.15 15.52 0.36
CA ALA A 384 3.02 16.43 0.18
C ALA A 384 3.46 17.79 -0.41
N GLU A 385 4.57 18.32 0.08
CA GLU A 385 5.12 19.58 -0.41
C GLU A 385 5.69 19.45 -1.83
N ILE A 386 6.38 18.34 -2.12
CA ILE A 386 6.86 18.04 -3.47
C ILE A 386 5.69 17.96 -4.45
N ARG A 387 4.60 17.26 -4.10
CA ARG A 387 3.40 17.22 -4.94
C ARG A 387 2.84 18.63 -5.17
N ARG A 388 2.77 19.47 -4.13
CA ARG A 388 2.29 20.86 -4.24
C ARG A 388 3.13 21.66 -5.23
N LEU A 389 4.46 21.59 -5.10
CA LEU A 389 5.42 22.30 -5.95
C LEU A 389 5.43 21.74 -7.39
N LEU A 390 5.31 20.41 -7.55
CA LEU A 390 5.23 19.75 -8.85
C LEU A 390 3.98 20.21 -9.60
N ASN A 391 2.85 20.28 -8.91
CA ASN A 391 1.62 20.82 -9.48
C ASN A 391 1.76 22.31 -9.87
N ALA A 392 2.42 23.12 -9.05
CA ALA A 392 2.56 24.55 -9.29
C ALA A 392 3.53 24.88 -10.43
N PHE A 393 4.64 24.15 -10.54
CA PHE A 393 5.76 24.52 -11.42
C PHE A 393 5.90 23.64 -12.66
N VAL A 394 5.33 22.43 -12.65
CA VAL A 394 5.56 21.43 -13.71
C VAL A 394 4.26 21.01 -14.39
N LEU A 395 3.19 20.77 -13.62
CA LEU A 395 1.92 20.20 -14.12
C LEU A 395 0.81 21.23 -14.37
N ALA A 396 1.07 22.52 -14.17
CA ALA A 396 0.07 23.56 -14.35
C ALA A 396 -0.30 23.69 -15.84
N ILE A 397 -1.49 23.24 -16.22
CA ILE A 397 -2.02 23.35 -17.58
C ILE A 397 -3.06 24.48 -17.60
N PRO A 398 -2.84 25.56 -18.36
CA PRO A 398 -3.86 26.57 -18.58
C PRO A 398 -4.91 26.00 -19.56
N LEU A 399 -6.12 25.75 -19.06
CA LEU A 399 -7.26 25.32 -19.87
C LEU A 399 -8.20 26.50 -20.11
N PRO A 400 -8.77 26.64 -21.31
CA PRO A 400 -9.60 27.78 -21.63
C PRO A 400 -10.99 27.68 -20.96
N PRO A 401 -11.68 28.79 -20.67
CA PRO A 401 -12.94 28.78 -19.91
C PRO A 401 -14.03 27.87 -20.50
N GLU A 402 -14.10 27.74 -21.82
CA GLU A 402 -15.06 26.87 -22.51
C GLU A 402 -14.91 25.40 -22.13
N HIS A 403 -13.69 24.95 -21.81
CA HIS A 403 -13.43 23.58 -21.37
C HIS A 403 -14.08 23.31 -20.01
N THR A 404 -13.90 24.22 -19.07
CA THR A 404 -14.51 24.16 -17.73
C THR A 404 -16.04 24.22 -17.82
N LEU A 405 -16.59 25.09 -18.68
CA LEU A 405 -18.04 25.20 -18.92
C LEU A 405 -18.63 23.94 -19.57
N HIS A 406 -17.89 23.32 -20.49
CA HIS A 406 -18.26 22.04 -21.09
C HIS A 406 -18.36 20.93 -20.03
N TRP A 407 -17.36 20.78 -19.17
CA TRP A 407 -17.37 19.80 -18.08
C TRP A 407 -18.43 20.06 -17.02
N SER A 408 -18.72 21.34 -16.72
CA SER A 408 -19.85 21.73 -15.87
C SER A 408 -21.18 21.24 -16.45
N THR A 409 -21.38 21.44 -17.75
CA THR A 409 -22.57 20.97 -18.48
C THR A 409 -22.63 19.44 -18.51
N TRP A 410 -21.52 18.77 -18.80
CA TRP A 410 -21.42 17.30 -18.79
C TRP A 410 -21.83 16.70 -17.45
N ARG A 411 -21.31 17.23 -16.34
CA ARG A 411 -21.62 16.75 -14.98
C ARG A 411 -23.10 16.90 -14.67
N ARG A 412 -23.67 18.09 -14.91
CA ARG A 412 -25.09 18.37 -14.65
C ARG A 412 -26.01 17.50 -15.49
N ALA A 413 -25.70 17.32 -16.78
CA ALA A 413 -26.46 16.43 -17.66
C ALA A 413 -26.39 14.96 -17.19
N SER A 414 -25.22 14.51 -16.76
CA SER A 414 -25.02 13.15 -16.24
C SER A 414 -25.74 12.92 -14.91
N GLN A 415 -25.69 13.90 -13.99
CA GLN A 415 -26.44 13.87 -12.74
C GLN A 415 -27.95 13.85 -12.99
N ALA A 416 -28.46 14.64 -13.95
CA ALA A 416 -29.86 14.62 -14.35
C ALA A 416 -30.29 13.25 -14.91
N ARG A 417 -29.46 12.62 -15.75
CA ARG A 417 -29.69 11.24 -16.24
C ARG A 417 -29.72 10.23 -15.09
N ALA A 418 -28.74 10.25 -14.20
CA ALA A 418 -28.66 9.35 -13.05
C ALA A 418 -29.88 9.52 -12.13
N ARG A 419 -30.27 10.78 -11.85
CA ARG A 419 -31.48 11.12 -11.10
C ARG A 419 -32.71 10.48 -11.74
N ARG A 420 -32.95 10.70 -13.05
CA ARG A 420 -34.09 10.11 -13.77
C ARG A 420 -34.12 8.59 -13.66
N SER A 421 -32.99 7.92 -13.86
CA SER A 421 -32.90 6.46 -13.71
C SER A 421 -33.23 5.99 -12.28
N HIS A 422 -32.74 6.69 -11.25
CA HIS A 422 -33.10 6.39 -9.86
C HIS A 422 -34.59 6.58 -9.57
N TYR A 423 -35.22 7.64 -10.09
CA TYR A 423 -36.67 7.83 -9.97
C TYR A 423 -37.44 6.72 -10.68
N GLN A 424 -37.10 6.39 -11.93
CA GLN A 424 -37.72 5.30 -12.68
C GLN A 424 -37.60 3.96 -11.96
N ARG A 425 -36.42 3.63 -11.42
CA ARG A 425 -36.24 2.40 -10.64
C ARG A 425 -37.10 2.42 -9.37
N ARG A 426 -37.08 3.50 -8.57
CA ARG A 426 -37.89 3.58 -7.34
C ARG A 426 -39.39 3.52 -7.60
N LEU A 427 -39.86 4.15 -8.67
CA LEU A 427 -41.27 4.14 -9.06
C LEU A 427 -41.67 2.79 -9.68
N GLY A 428 -40.84 2.19 -10.53
CA GLY A 428 -41.08 0.86 -11.11
C GLY A 428 -41.09 -0.28 -10.08
N TYR A 429 -40.25 -0.19 -9.03
CA TYR A 429 -40.32 -1.11 -7.89
C TYR A 429 -41.65 -0.97 -7.11
N ARG A 430 -42.20 0.25 -6.99
CA ARG A 430 -43.52 0.46 -6.37
C ARG A 430 -44.65 -0.15 -7.20
N THR A 431 -44.57 -0.09 -8.53
CA THR A 431 -45.58 -0.70 -9.42
C THR A 431 -45.53 -2.23 -9.38
N ARG A 432 -44.34 -2.85 -9.41
CA ARG A 432 -44.21 -4.32 -9.29
C ARG A 432 -44.68 -4.87 -7.95
N ARG A 433 -44.50 -4.13 -6.85
CA ARG A 433 -45.00 -4.51 -5.52
C ARG A 433 -46.52 -4.45 -5.40
N LYS A 434 -47.20 -3.59 -6.17
CA LYS A 434 -48.67 -3.54 -6.24
C LYS A 434 -49.26 -4.71 -7.04
N VAL A 435 -48.56 -5.17 -8.08
CA VAL A 435 -49.03 -6.30 -8.92
C VAL A 435 -48.81 -7.66 -8.23
N ALA A 436 -47.77 -7.80 -7.40
CA ALA A 436 -47.54 -9.03 -6.62
C ALA A 436 -48.40 -9.14 -5.34
N ALA A 437 -49.27 -8.16 -5.07
CA ALA A 437 -50.17 -8.11 -3.92
C ALA A 437 -51.66 -8.10 -4.34
N CYS A 438 -51.95 -8.43 -5.60
CA CYS A 438 -53.29 -8.70 -6.11
C CYS A 438 -53.44 -10.17 -6.45
#